data_AF-A0A0C4WFZ2-F1
#
_entry.id   AF-A0A0C4WFZ2-F1
#
_cell.length_a   1.000
_cell.length_b   1.000
_cell.length_c   1.000
_cell.angle_alpha   90.00
_cell.angle_beta   90.00
_cell.angle_gamma   90.00
#
_symmetry.space_group_name_H-M   'P 1'
#
loop_
_entity.id
_entity.type
_entity.pdbx_description
1 polymer ?
#
loop_
_entity_poly.entity_id
_entity_poly.type
_entity_poly.pdbx_seq_one_letter_code
_entity_poly.pdbx_strand_id
1 'polypeptide(L)' 'MSVESAKAYINRMRSDEAFKNLVNEGAEDEQASWALLKEHGFEFTMNEFRQAQDEIYAEHGITPL' A
#
# COMPACT_ATOMS: atom_id res chain seq x y z
N MET A 1 6.87 -11.18 -1.88
CA MET A 1 7.68 -10.22 -1.09
C MET A 1 8.57 -9.38 -2.02
N SER A 2 8.03 -8.33 -2.65
CA SER A 2 8.83 -7.36 -3.43
C SER A 2 8.38 -5.92 -3.13
N VAL A 3 9.32 -4.97 -3.10
CA VAL A 3 9.06 -3.53 -3.01
C VAL A 3 8.19 -3.03 -4.16
N GLU A 4 8.29 -3.63 -5.34
CA GLU A 4 7.45 -3.28 -6.49
C GLU A 4 5.96 -3.52 -6.23
N SER A 5 5.62 -4.59 -5.51
CA SER A 5 4.23 -4.86 -5.10
C SER A 5 3.70 -3.80 -4.13
N ALA A 6 4.56 -3.31 -3.23
CA ALA A 6 4.21 -2.23 -2.31
C ALA A 6 3.99 -0.91 -3.06
N LYS A 7 4.84 -0.57 -4.05
CA LYS A 7 4.64 0.61 -4.90
C LYS A 7 3.36 0.53 -5.71
N ALA A 8 3.06 -0.63 -6.28
CA ALA A 8 1.82 -0.86 -7.02
C ALA A 8 0.59 -0.68 -6.12
N TYR A 9 0.65 -1.18 -4.88
CA TYR A 9 -0.39 -0.95 -3.88
C TYR A 9 -0.56 0.54 -3.54
N ILE A 10 0.51 1.27 -3.25
CA ILE A 10 0.46 2.70 -2.91
C ILE A 10 -0.10 3.53 -4.08
N ASN A 11 0.35 3.25 -5.31
CA ASN A 11 -0.16 3.91 -6.51
C ASN A 11 -1.64 3.61 -6.75
N ARG A 12 -2.07 2.36 -6.52
CA ARG A 12 -3.48 1.96 -6.63
C ARG A 12 -4.32 2.65 -5.56
N MET A 13 -3.88 2.72 -4.31
CA MET A 13 -4.57 3.45 -3.24
C MET A 13 -4.76 4.95 -3.54
N ARG A 14 -3.85 5.55 -4.30
CA ARG A 14 -3.95 6.95 -4.73
C ARG A 14 -4.86 7.17 -5.93
N SER A 15 -4.89 6.22 -6.86
CA SER A 15 -5.58 6.37 -8.15
C SER A 15 -6.97 5.73 -8.16
N ASP A 16 -7.22 4.77 -7.28
CA ASP A 16 -8.41 3.93 -7.24
C ASP A 16 -9.11 4.11 -5.88
N GLU A 17 -10.03 5.08 -5.82
CA GLU A 17 -10.79 5.39 -4.61
C GLU A 17 -11.72 4.25 -4.19
N ALA A 18 -12.21 3.44 -5.15
CA ALA A 18 -13.04 2.28 -4.85
C ALA A 18 -12.22 1.20 -4.13
N PHE A 19 -11.00 0.95 -4.60
CA PHE A 19 -10.06 0.07 -3.90
C PHE A 19 -9.66 0.63 -2.54
N LYS A 20 -9.44 1.95 -2.43
CA LYS A 20 -9.16 2.61 -1.14
C LYS A 20 -10.29 2.41 -0.13
N ASN A 21 -11.53 2.57 -0.56
CA ASN A 21 -12.70 2.34 0.31
C ASN A 21 -12.82 0.86 0.66
N LEU A 22 -12.66 -0.06 -0.30
CA LEU A 22 -12.69 -1.50 -0.04
C LEU A 22 -11.63 -1.92 1.00
N VAL A 23 -10.42 -1.39 0.91
CA VAL A 23 -9.36 -1.66 1.90
C VAL A 23 -9.70 -1.02 3.25
N ASN A 24 -10.19 0.22 3.30
CA ASN A 24 -10.57 0.87 4.56
C ASN A 24 -11.79 0.25 5.24
N GLU A 25 -12.76 -0.24 4.47
CA GLU A 25 -13.98 -0.89 4.97
C GLU A 25 -13.76 -2.35 5.33
N GLY A 26 -12.88 -3.06 4.61
CA GLY A 26 -12.54 -4.46 4.86
C GLY A 26 -11.38 -4.66 5.85
N ALA A 27 -10.66 -3.61 6.21
CA ALA A 27 -9.58 -3.65 7.18
C ALA A 27 -10.06 -3.12 8.54
N GLU A 28 -10.87 -3.92 9.22
CA GLU A 28 -11.22 -3.68 10.63
C GLU A 28 -9.96 -3.62 11.52
N ASP A 29 -8.90 -4.34 11.12
CA ASP A 29 -7.58 -4.33 11.74
C ASP A 29 -6.47 -4.30 10.68
N GLU A 30 -5.28 -3.84 11.08
CA GLU A 30 -4.09 -3.86 10.21
C GLU A 30 -3.90 -5.25 9.58
N GLN A 31 -4.00 -6.32 10.38
CA GLN A 31 -3.85 -7.70 9.89
C GLN A 31 -4.88 -8.11 8.82
N ALA A 32 -6.13 -7.67 8.94
CA ALA A 32 -7.17 -7.92 7.93
C ALA A 32 -6.84 -7.20 6.62
N SER A 33 -6.33 -5.96 6.72
CA SER A 33 -5.78 -5.22 5.58
C SER A 33 -4.69 -6.02 4.86
N TRP A 34 -3.67 -6.52 5.58
CA TRP A 34 -2.58 -7.31 5.00
C TRP A 34 -3.06 -8.62 4.36
N ALA A 35 -4.04 -9.29 4.98
CA ALA A 35 -4.62 -10.51 4.42
C ALA A 35 -5.36 -10.24 3.11
N LEU A 36 -6.17 -9.18 3.06
CA LEU A 36 -6.90 -8.75 1.86
C LEU A 36 -5.95 -8.36 0.74
N LEU A 37 -4.88 -7.63 1.05
CA LEU A 37 -3.84 -7.28 0.07
C LEU A 37 -3.21 -8.53 -0.54
N LYS A 38 -2.93 -9.55 0.28
CA LYS A 38 -2.41 -10.83 -0.20
C LYS A 38 -3.38 -11.55 -1.15
N GLU A 39 -4.68 -11.53 -0.86
CA GLU A 39 -5.71 -12.08 -1.76
C GLU A 39 -5.79 -11.33 -3.09
N HIS A 40 -5.54 -10.03 -3.09
CA HIS A 40 -5.43 -9.21 -4.30
C HIS A 40 -4.09 -9.36 -5.03
N GLY A 41 -3.20 -10.25 -4.58
CA GLY A 41 -1.89 -10.50 -5.18
C GLY A 41 -0.79 -9.54 -4.74
N PHE A 42 -1.06 -8.68 -3.76
CA PHE A 42 -0.07 -7.80 -3.16
C PHE A 42 0.58 -8.48 -1.95
N GLU A 43 1.83 -8.91 -2.13
CA GLU A 43 2.61 -9.52 -1.06
C GLU A 43 3.93 -8.77 -0.83
N PHE A 44 3.97 -8.00 0.24
CA PHE A 44 5.13 -7.24 0.70
C PHE A 44 5.14 -7.18 2.23
N THR A 45 6.32 -6.96 2.79
CA THR A 45 6.52 -6.74 4.22
C THR A 45 6.37 -5.26 4.57
N MET A 46 6.20 -4.95 5.86
CA MET A 46 6.11 -3.57 6.33
C MET A 46 7.38 -2.75 6.02
N ASN A 47 8.55 -3.41 5.95
CA ASN A 47 9.79 -2.75 5.57
C ASN A 47 9.81 -2.35 4.09
N GLU A 48 9.34 -3.23 3.21
CA GLU A 48 9.18 -2.96 1.78
C GLU A 48 8.11 -1.89 1.52
N PHE A 49 7.03 -1.88 2.32
CA PHE A 49 6.02 -0.83 2.28
C PHE A 49 6.61 0.53 2.61
N ARG A 50 7.38 0.63 3.70
CA ARG A 50 8.07 1.89 4.07
C ARG A 50 9.05 2.34 2.99
N GLN A 51 9.82 1.42 2.43
CA GLN A 51 10.75 1.75 1.35
C GLN A 51 10.00 2.26 0.10
N ALA A 52 8.93 1.59 -0.30
CA ALA A 52 8.08 2.03 -1.41
C ALA A 52 7.41 3.38 -1.12
N GLN A 53 7.00 3.64 0.12
CA GLN A 53 6.48 4.93 0.56
C GLN A 53 7.53 6.02 0.40
N ASP A 54 8.73 5.80 0.93
CA ASP A 54 9.84 6.76 0.88
C ASP A 54 10.22 7.12 -0.57
N GLU A 55 10.31 6.09 -1.44
CA GLU A 55 10.58 6.29 -2.87
C GLU A 55 9.46 7.10 -3.54
N ILE A 56 8.18 6.76 -3.33
CA ILE A 56 7.05 7.50 -3.90
C ILE A 56 6.96 8.93 -3.34
N TYR A 57 7.24 9.12 -2.05
CA TYR A 57 7.26 10.43 -1.41
C TYR A 57 8.38 11.31 -1.96
N ALA A 58 9.58 10.75 -2.14
CA ALA A 58 10.71 11.42 -2.77
C ALA A 58 10.42 11.78 -4.24
N GLU A 59 9.80 10.87 -5.00
CA GLU A 59 9.41 11.12 -6.41
C GLU A 59 8.36 12.23 -6.55
N HIS A 60 7.41 12.32 -5.61
CA HIS A 60 6.36 13.35 -5.64
C HIS A 60 6.73 14.64 -4.88
N GLY A 61 7.91 14.73 -4.28
CA GLY A 61 8.35 15.90 -3.51
C GLY A 61 7.55 16.14 -2.23
N ILE A 62 6.87 15.11 -1.72
CA ILE A 62 6.06 15.19 -0.49
C ILE A 62 6.91 14.59 0.62
N THR A 63 7.63 15.42 1.38
CA THR A 63 8.31 14.96 2.60
C THR A 63 7.27 14.67 3.69
N PRO A 64 7.19 13.45 4.23
CA PRO A 64 6.44 13.23 5.47
C PRO A 64 7.10 14.08 6.57
N LEU A 65 6.30 14.98 7.17
CA LEU A 65 6.68 15.84 8.30
C LEU A 65 6.84 15.03 9.58
#